data_AF-A0A2M8PCA6-F1
#
_entry.id   AF-A0A2M8PCA6-F1
#
_cell.length_a   1.000
_cell.length_b   1.000
_cell.length_c   1.000
_cell.angle_alpha   90.00
_cell.angle_beta   90.00
_cell.angle_gamma   90.00
#
_symmetry.space_group_name_H-M   'P 1'
#
loop_
_entity.id
_entity.type
_entity.pdbx_description
1 polymer ?
#
loop_
_entity_poly.entity_id
_entity_poly.type
_entity_poly.pdbx_seq_one_letter_code
_entity_poly.pdbx_strand_id
1 'polypeptide(L)'
;QRIKLSAAVPSGTRAVSYWLRDAHGQERLIATVEHEPYWAWWQLEVGDYALIARAQLADGTLQESQALPLRVIAYVPPNQRPPSGEVQ
;
A
#
# COMPACT_ATOMS: atom_id res chain seq x y z
N GLN A 1 13.04 -2.76 -2.03
CA GLN A 1 12.07 -3.89 -2.14
C GLN A 1 10.75 -3.31 -2.61
N ARG A 2 9.93 -4.06 -3.35
CA ARG A 2 8.64 -3.56 -3.87
C ARG A 2 7.53 -4.58 -3.70
N ILE A 3 6.30 -4.11 -3.56
CA ILE A 3 5.09 -4.93 -3.56
C ILE A 3 4.16 -4.53 -4.69
N LYS A 4 3.41 -5.50 -5.21
CA LYS A 4 2.39 -5.27 -6.23
C LYS A 4 1.10 -4.88 -5.53
N LEU A 5 0.53 -3.78 -5.95
CA LEU A 5 -0.78 -3.31 -5.54
C LEU A 5 -1.79 -3.66 -6.62
N SER A 6 -2.94 -4.15 -6.19
CA SER A 6 -4.08 -4.45 -7.06
C SER A 6 -5.35 -4.29 -6.26
N ALA A 7 -6.39 -3.75 -6.88
CA ALA A 7 -7.72 -3.62 -6.30
C ALA A 7 -8.72 -4.38 -7.17
N ALA A 8 -9.68 -5.04 -6.51
CA ALA A 8 -10.91 -5.46 -7.19
C ALA A 8 -11.78 -4.22 -7.38
N VAL A 9 -12.17 -3.94 -8.62
CA VAL A 9 -12.93 -2.72 -8.96
C VAL A 9 -14.19 -3.07 -9.73
N PRO A 10 -15.25 -2.24 -9.65
CA PRO A 10 -16.45 -2.45 -10.42
C PRO A 10 -16.20 -2.34 -11.93
N SER A 11 -17.08 -2.96 -12.71
CA SER A 11 -17.14 -2.75 -14.16
C SER A 11 -17.36 -1.27 -14.48
N GLY A 12 -16.70 -0.77 -15.52
CA GLY A 12 -16.80 0.64 -15.91
C GLY A 12 -15.90 1.57 -15.09
N THR A 13 -14.98 1.03 -14.29
CA THR A 13 -13.85 1.79 -13.77
C THR A 13 -13.02 2.36 -14.93
N ARG A 14 -12.60 3.60 -14.82
CA ARG A 14 -11.72 4.30 -15.77
C ARG A 14 -10.32 4.50 -15.21
N ALA A 15 -10.19 4.69 -13.91
CA ALA A 15 -8.90 4.85 -13.28
C ALA A 15 -8.91 4.31 -11.86
N VAL A 16 -7.77 3.84 -11.40
CA VAL A 16 -7.54 3.46 -10.00
C VAL A 16 -6.32 4.19 -9.48
N SER A 17 -6.48 4.94 -8.41
CA SER A 17 -5.40 5.61 -7.70
C SER A 17 -5.10 4.92 -6.37
N TYR A 18 -3.83 4.63 -6.12
CA TYR A 18 -3.34 4.03 -4.88
C TYR A 18 -2.71 5.10 -4.00
N TRP A 19 -3.18 5.20 -2.75
CA TRP A 19 -2.77 6.21 -1.78
C TRP A 19 -2.24 5.55 -0.52
N LEU A 20 -1.20 6.13 0.08
CA LEU A 20 -0.74 5.80 1.43
C LEU A 20 -1.13 6.92 2.36
N ARG A 21 -1.74 6.58 3.49
CA ARG A 21 -1.91 7.48 4.62
C ARG A 21 -0.93 7.11 5.72
N ASP A 22 -0.10 8.04 6.17
CA ASP A 22 0.82 7.79 7.28
C ASP A 22 0.15 7.91 8.66
N ALA A 23 0.93 7.70 9.73
CA ALA A 23 0.46 7.81 11.11
C ALA A 23 0.03 9.25 11.51
N HIS A 24 0.46 10.26 10.76
CA HIS A 24 0.06 11.66 10.94
C HIS A 24 -1.15 12.05 10.09
N GLY A 25 -1.73 11.07 9.37
CA GLY A 25 -2.88 11.29 8.50
C GLY A 25 -2.55 11.93 7.15
N GLN A 26 -1.26 12.07 6.79
CA GLN A 26 -0.86 12.63 5.51
C GLN A 26 -1.05 11.59 4.41
N GLU A 27 -1.72 11.98 3.33
CA GLU A 27 -1.93 11.11 2.17
C GLU A 27 -0.89 11.38 1.07
N ARG A 28 -0.33 10.30 0.51
CA ARG A 28 0.60 10.33 -0.62
C ARG A 28 0.09 9.43 -1.74
N LEU A 29 -0.07 9.99 -2.93
CA LEU A 29 -0.36 9.21 -4.14
C LEU A 29 0.87 8.39 -4.52
N ILE A 30 0.69 7.08 -4.66
CA ILE A 30 1.71 6.18 -5.20
C ILE A 30 1.64 6.18 -6.72
N ALA A 31 0.43 5.94 -7.26
CA ALA A 31 0.21 5.77 -8.69
C ALA A 31 -1.27 5.94 -9.03
N THR A 32 -1.53 6.37 -10.26
CA THR A 32 -2.83 6.29 -10.93
C THR A 32 -2.70 5.39 -12.15
N VAL A 33 -3.64 4.46 -12.33
CA VAL A 33 -3.65 3.49 -13.42
C VAL A 33 -4.97 3.62 -14.17
N GLU A 34 -4.91 4.00 -15.45
CA GLU A 34 -6.09 4.33 -16.27
C GLU A 34 -6.58 3.16 -17.15
N HIS A 35 -5.80 2.07 -17.21
CA HIS A 35 -6.10 0.93 -18.06
C HIS A 35 -5.95 -0.38 -17.31
N GLU A 36 -6.77 -1.36 -17.69
CA GLU A 36 -6.62 -2.71 -17.18
C GLU A 36 -5.31 -3.35 -17.67
N PRO A 37 -4.64 -4.15 -16.81
CA PRO A 37 -5.05 -4.47 -15.46
C PRO A 37 -4.61 -3.35 -14.48
N TYR A 38 -5.48 -2.99 -13.53
CA TYR A 38 -5.24 -1.88 -12.59
C TYR A 38 -4.23 -2.22 -11.49
N TRP A 39 -2.97 -2.49 -11.83
CA TRP A 39 -1.91 -2.75 -10.86
C TRP A 39 -0.82 -1.71 -10.91
N ALA A 40 -0.20 -1.50 -9.76
CA ALA A 40 0.97 -0.64 -9.61
C ALA A 40 2.01 -1.33 -8.74
N TRP A 41 3.29 -1.01 -8.95
CA TRP A 41 4.34 -1.39 -8.00
C TRP A 41 4.63 -0.23 -7.08
N TRP A 42 4.68 -0.51 -5.78
CA TRP A 42 5.14 0.46 -4.80
C TRP A 42 6.50 0.06 -4.23
N GLN A 43 7.43 0.99 -4.24
CA GLN A 43 8.72 0.85 -3.57
C GLN A 43 8.52 1.02 -2.06
N LEU A 44 8.85 -0.01 -1.29
CA LEU A 44 8.66 -0.01 0.15
C LEU A 44 9.57 1.01 0.84
N GLU A 45 8.98 1.76 1.75
CA GLU A 45 9.64 2.68 2.67
C GLU A 45 9.29 2.26 4.09
N VAL A 46 10.25 2.28 5.01
CA VAL A 46 10.04 1.88 6.41
C VAL A 46 9.06 2.87 7.06
N GLY A 47 8.04 2.33 7.71
CA GLY A 47 7.00 3.13 8.36
C GLY A 47 5.69 2.37 8.57
N ASP A 48 4.76 3.04 9.24
CA ASP A 48 3.38 2.61 9.42
C ASP A 48 2.48 3.40 8.47
N TYR A 49 1.68 2.68 7.69
CA TYR A 49 0.80 3.26 6.67
C TYR A 49 -0.56 2.58 6.66
N ALA A 50 -1.55 3.27 6.10
CA ALA A 50 -2.79 2.69 5.64
C ALA A 50 -2.89 2.84 4.12
N LEU A 51 -3.00 1.73 3.39
CA LEU A 51 -3.16 1.72 1.94
C LEU A 51 -4.65 1.87 1.58
N ILE A 52 -4.93 2.79 0.66
CA ILE A 52 -6.28 3.12 0.21
C ILE A 52 -6.28 3.10 -1.32
N ALA A 53 -7.24 2.40 -1.94
CA ALA A 53 -7.48 2.46 -3.37
C ALA A 53 -8.72 3.30 -3.66
N ARG A 54 -8.63 4.20 -4.63
CA ARG A 54 -9.74 5.02 -5.12
C ARG A 54 -9.99 4.68 -6.58
N ALA A 55 -11.16 4.12 -6.89
CA ALA A 55 -11.59 3.82 -8.25
C ALA A 55 -12.48 4.96 -8.77
N GLN A 56 -12.16 5.48 -9.95
CA GLN A 56 -12.99 6.43 -10.67
C GLN A 56 -13.84 5.69 -11.70
N LEU A 57 -15.16 5.80 -11.60
CA LEU A 57 -16.11 5.19 -12.52
C LEU A 57 -16.35 6.08 -13.76
N ALA A 58 -16.98 5.50 -14.78
CA ALA A 58 -17.27 6.19 -16.05
C ALA A 58 -18.19 7.41 -15.91
N ASP A 59 -19.03 7.44 -14.89
CA ASP A 59 -19.90 8.57 -14.53
C ASP A 59 -19.18 9.67 -13.74
N GLY A 60 -17.90 9.48 -13.43
CA GLY A 60 -17.08 10.39 -12.63
C GLY A 60 -17.12 10.12 -11.13
N THR A 61 -17.94 9.18 -10.66
CA THR A 61 -18.03 8.78 -9.25
C THR A 61 -16.70 8.20 -8.76
N LEU A 62 -16.28 8.60 -7.55
CA LEU A 62 -15.14 8.01 -6.85
C LEU A 62 -15.63 7.01 -5.81
N GLN A 63 -15.13 5.78 -5.89
CA GLN A 63 -15.31 4.76 -4.86
C GLN A 63 -13.99 4.51 -4.14
N GLU A 64 -14.02 4.59 -2.81
CA GLU A 64 -12.86 4.34 -1.97
C GLU A 64 -12.94 2.94 -1.33
N SER A 65 -11.81 2.25 -1.27
CA SER A 65 -11.69 0.99 -0.55
C SER A 65 -11.66 1.20 0.97
N GLN A 66 -11.87 0.13 1.72
CA GLN A 66 -11.45 0.15 3.13
C GLN A 66 -9.94 0.36 3.22
N ALA A 67 -9.50 1.06 4.25
CA ALA A 67 -8.09 1.31 4.51
C ALA A 67 -7.41 0.01 5.01
N LEU A 68 -6.36 -0.42 4.31
CA LEU A 68 -5.58 -1.61 4.67
C LEU A 68 -4.35 -1.20 5.48
N PRO A 69 -4.29 -1.49 6.80
CA PRO A 69 -3.12 -1.15 7.60
C PRO A 69 -1.91 -2.01 7.20
N LEU A 70 -0.75 -1.38 7.10
CA LEU A 70 0.52 -1.99 6.73
C LEU A 70 1.65 -1.39 7.56
N ARG A 71 2.53 -2.25 8.07
CA ARG A 71 3.81 -1.85 8.67
C ARG A 71 4.97 -2.39 7.85
N VAL A 72 5.88 -1.51 7.44
CA VAL A 72 7.14 -1.86 6.78
C VAL A 72 8.27 -1.68 7.80
N ILE A 73 8.95 -2.77 8.14
CA ILE A 73 10.09 -2.76 9.06
C ILE A 73 11.42 -2.87 8.32
N ALA A 74 12.48 -2.33 8.90
CA ALA A 74 13.84 -2.54 8.41
C ALA A 74 14.18 -4.04 8.47
N TYR A 75 14.75 -4.56 7.40
CA TYR A 75 15.25 -5.93 7.38
C TYR A 75 16.48 -6.05 8.29
N VAL A 76 16.43 -6.97 9.25
CA VAL A 76 17.58 -7.32 10.10
C VAL A 76 18.01 -8.75 9.75
N PRO A 77 19.26 -8.96 9.26
CA PRO A 77 19.78 -10.29 9.00
C PRO A 77 19.79 -11.16 10.26
N PRO A 78 19.51 -12.47 10.16
CA PRO A 78 19.40 -13.36 11.32
C PRO A 78 20.66 -13.44 12.18
N ASN A 79 21.84 -13.19 11.58
CA ASN A 79 23.15 -13.32 12.22
C ASN A 79 23.47 -12.21 13.25
N GLN A 80 22.58 -11.21 13.41
CA GLN A 80 22.73 -10.10 14.36
C GLN A 80 21.73 -10.14 15.52
N ARG A 81 20.92 -11.20 15.64
CA ARG A 81 20.07 -11.38 16.82
C ARG A 81 20.97 -11.79 18.00
N PRO A 82 21.05 -11.04 19.11
CA PRO A 82 21.78 -11.51 20.28
C PRO A 82 21.20 -12.88 20.70
N PRO A 83 22.05 -13.86 21.02
CA PRO A 83 21.56 -15.16 21.46
C PRO A 83 20.64 -14.98 22.67
N SER A 84 19.44 -15.55 22.60
CA SER A 84 18.62 -15.72 23.80
C SER A 84 19.33 -16.70 24.74
N GLY A 85 19.82 -16.19 25.87
CA GLY A 85 20.16 -17.00 27.03
C GLY A 85 21.59 -16.83 27.54
N GLU A 86 21.74 -16.01 28.58
CA GLU A 86 22.49 -16.44 29.76
C GLU A 86 21.53 -16.26 30.94
N VAL A 87 20.98 -17.38 31.41
CA VAL A 87 20.51 -17.47 32.80
C VAL A 87 21.78 -17.58 33.64
N GLN A 88 22.03 -16.58 34.48
CA GLN A 88 22.94 -16.73 35.63
C GLN A 88 22.10 -17.05 36.86
#